data_AF-A0A963JPR7-F1
#
_entry.id   AF-A0A963JPR7-F1
#
_cell.length_a   1.000
_cell.length_b   1.000
_cell.length_c   1.000
_cell.angle_alpha   90.00
_cell.angle_beta   90.00
_cell.angle_gamma   90.00
#
_symmetry.space_group_name_H-M   'P 1'
#
loop_
_entity.id
_entity.type
_entity.pdbx_description
1 polymer ?
#
loop_
_entity_poly.entity_id
_entity_poly.type
_entity_poly.pdbx_seq_one_letter_code
_entity_poly.pdbx_strand_id
1 'polypeptide(L)' 'MSLVLDSSMPLAWLFEDEYSQQADAPLHQVMETSAIISSLWRLEAVNALQMAIRRNRIDTAFRVHH' A
#
# COMPACT_ATOMS: atom_id res chain seq x y z
N MET A 1 -15.33 -0.86 15.41
CA MET A 1 -14.94 -2.08 14.65
C MET A 1 -13.45 -1.98 14.40
N SER A 2 -12.67 -3.05 14.55
CA SER A 2 -11.23 -3.03 14.21
C SER A 2 -11.03 -3.33 12.73
N LEU A 3 -10.18 -2.56 12.05
CA LEU A 3 -9.76 -2.81 10.67
C LEU A 3 -8.40 -3.48 10.67
N VAL A 4 -8.28 -4.60 9.98
CA VAL A 4 -7.00 -5.27 9.74
C VAL A 4 -6.59 -5.04 8.29
N LEU A 5 -5.40 -4.49 8.07
CA LEU A 5 -4.85 -4.25 6.75
C LEU A 5 -3.79 -5.30 6.39
N ASP A 6 -3.99 -5.89 5.22
CA ASP A 6 -2.95 -6.63 4.51
C ASP A 6 -1.94 -5.66 3.86
N SER A 7 -0.74 -6.13 3.54
CA SER A 7 0.30 -5.33 2.88
C SER A 7 -0.11 -4.89 1.47
N SER A 8 -0.92 -5.68 0.77
CA SER A 8 -1.43 -5.35 -0.57
C SER A 8 -2.29 -4.08 -0.60
N MET A 9 -3.02 -3.77 0.47
CA MET A 9 -3.95 -2.63 0.46
C MET A 9 -3.23 -1.27 0.42
N PRO A 10 -2.26 -0.97 1.31
CA PRO A 10 -1.43 0.22 1.16
C PRO A 10 -0.63 0.29 -0.14
N LEU A 11 -0.23 -0.86 -0.70
CA LEU A 11 0.46 -0.91 -1.99
C LEU A 11 -0.47 -0.55 -3.15
N ALA A 12 -1.75 -0.94 -3.11
CA ALA A 12 -2.75 -0.55 -4.08
C ALA A 12 -3.06 0.96 -4.03
N TRP A 13 -2.90 1.61 -2.87
CA TRP A 13 -2.96 3.08 -2.77
C TRP A 13 -1.70 3.75 -3.30
N LEU A 14 -0.55 3.07 -3.23
CA LEU A 14 0.73 3.58 -3.71
C LEU A 14 0.86 3.49 -5.23
N PHE A 15 0.31 2.45 -5.86
CA PHE A 15 0.44 2.23 -7.30
C PHE A 15 -0.82 2.66 -8.05
N GLU A 16 -0.70 3.69 -8.89
CA GLU A 16 -1.83 4.23 -9.67
C GLU A 16 -2.53 3.16 -10.52
N ASP A 17 -1.77 2.19 -11.06
CA ASP A 17 -2.31 1.10 -11.87
C ASP A 17 -3.04 0.01 -11.07
N GLU A 18 -2.95 0.04 -9.74
CA GLU A 18 -3.66 -0.86 -8.82
C GLU A 18 -4.79 -0.16 -8.05
N TYR A 19 -5.04 1.11 -8.32
CA TYR A 19 -6.10 1.88 -7.69
C TYR A 19 -7.48 1.25 -7.93
N SER A 20 -8.30 1.24 -6.88
CA SER A 20 -9.72 0.88 -6.98
C SER A 20 -10.57 1.71 -6.02
N GLN A 21 -11.76 2.12 -6.46
CA GLN A 21 -12.68 2.90 -5.63
C GLN A 21 -13.09 2.15 -4.34
N GLN A 22 -13.07 0.81 -4.37
CA GLN A 22 -13.34 -0.01 -3.21
C GLN A 22 -12.24 0.12 -2.13
N ALA A 23 -11.03 0.51 -2.51
CA ALA A 23 -9.91 0.70 -1.60
C ALA A 23 -9.95 2.05 -0.86
N ASP A 24 -10.79 3.00 -1.27
CA ASP A 24 -10.91 4.33 -0.65
C ASP A 24 -11.56 4.29 0.74
N ALA A 25 -12.59 3.45 0.92
CA ALA A 25 -13.30 3.37 2.19
C ALA A 25 -12.40 2.89 3.35
N PRO A 26 -11.57 1.83 3.17
CA PRO A 26 -10.56 1.48 4.16
C PRO A 26 -9.52 2.58 4.40
N LEU A 27 -9.12 3.33 3.37
CA LEU A 27 -8.16 4.43 3.50
C LEU A 27 -8.70 5.52 4.45
N HIS A 28 -9.91 6.00 4.20
CA HIS A 28 -10.56 7.00 5.05
C HIS A 28 -10.71 6.50 6.49
N GLN A 29 -11.07 5.23 6.69
CA GLN A 29 -11.17 4.67 8.03
C GLN A 29 -9.83 4.65 8.77
N VAL A 30 -8.73 4.31 8.08
CA VAL A 30 -7.38 4.32 8.67
C VAL A 30 -6.94 5.73 9.05
N MET A 31 -7.24 6.72 8.23
CA MET A 31 -6.91 8.12 8.52
C MET A 31 -7.58 8.63 9.80
N GLU A 32 -8.81 8.18 10.10
CA GLU A 32 -9.55 8.62 11.28
C GLU A 32 -9.23 7.82 12.55
N THR A 33 -8.89 6.53 12.43
CA THR A 33 -8.89 5.62 13.60
C THR A 33 -7.65 4.74 13.77
N SER A 34 -6.84 4.53 12.72
CA SER A 34 -5.78 3.49 12.60
C SER A 34 -6.26 2.09 12.21
N ALA A 35 -5.31 1.25 11.80
CA ALA A 35 -5.51 -0.16 11.46
C ALA A 35 -4.51 -1.06 12.19
N ILE A 36 -4.91 -2.32 12.36
CA ILE A 36 -4.06 -3.41 12.82
C ILE A 36 -3.41 -4.04 11.57
N ILE A 37 -2.14 -4.43 11.66
CA ILE A 37 -1.44 -5.13 10.58
C ILE A 37 -0.99 -6.52 11.01
N SER A 38 -0.77 -7.41 10.05
CA SER A 38 -0.18 -8.72 10.32
C SER A 38 1.28 -8.57 10.79
N SER A 39 1.80 -9.56 11.52
CA SER A 39 3.21 -9.58 11.94
C SER A 39 4.18 -9.66 10.75
N LEU A 40 3.74 -10.20 9.62
CA LEU A 40 4.52 -10.35 8.38
C LEU A 40 4.45 -9.14 7.46
N TRP A 41 3.55 -8.19 7.74
CA TRP A 41 3.25 -7.04 6.87
C TRP A 41 4.51 -6.33 6.39
N ARG A 42 5.50 -6.10 7.27
CA ARG A 42 6.76 -5.42 6.90
C ARG A 42 7.57 -6.19 5.87
N LEU A 43 7.61 -7.52 5.96
CA LEU A 43 8.36 -8.36 5.02
C LEU A 43 7.69 -8.35 3.65
N GLU A 44 6.37 -8.46 3.62
CA GLU A 44 5.60 -8.45 2.38
C GLU A 44 5.64 -7.09 1.69
N ALA A 45 5.46 -6.00 2.44
CA ALA A 45 5.53 -4.64 1.91
C ALA A 45 6.92 -4.36 1.31
N VAL A 46 8.00 -4.71 2.01
CA VAL A 46 9.37 -4.54 1.48
C VAL A 46 9.59 -5.41 0.25
N ASN A 47 9.15 -6.67 0.26
CA ASN A 47 9.29 -7.55 -0.89
C ASN A 47 8.53 -7.01 -2.12
N ALA A 48 7.32 -6.49 -1.94
CA ALA A 48 6.54 -5.90 -3.02
C ALA A 48 7.21 -4.63 -3.57
N LEU A 49 7.73 -3.74 -2.71
CA LEU A 49 8.48 -2.56 -3.14
C LEU A 49 9.76 -2.93 -3.90
N GLN A 50 10.51 -3.93 -3.42
CA GLN A 50 11.67 -4.47 -4.14
C GLN A 50 11.27 -5.02 -5.51
N MET A 51 10.13 -5.72 -5.59
CA MET A 51 9.62 -6.20 -6.87
C MET A 51 9.19 -5.08 -7.81
N ALA A 52 8.60 -4.01 -7.29
CA ALA A 52 8.23 -2.83 -8.06
C ALA A 52 9.48 -2.16 -8.67
N ILE A 53 10.58 -2.02 -7.91
CA ILE A 53 11.87 -1.53 -8.43
C ILE A 53 12.40 -2.47 -9.52
N ARG A 54 12.44 -3.79 -9.28
CA ARG A 54 12.94 -4.77 -10.27
C ARG A 54 12.12 -4.80 -11.56
N ARG A 55 10.86 -4.39 -11.49
CA ARG A 55 9.93 -4.29 -12.64
C ARG A 55 9.87 -2.87 -13.22
N ASN A 56 10.71 -1.95 -12.78
CA ASN A 56 10.73 -0.54 -13.19
C ASN A 56 9.40 0.21 -12.96
N ARG A 57 8.60 -0.20 -11.97
CA ARG A 57 7.41 0.54 -11.51
C ARG A 57 7.79 1.68 -10.55
N ILE A 58 8.90 1.52 -9.82
CA ILE A 58 9.51 2.54 -8.97
C ILE A 58 10.90 2.83 -9.51
N ASP A 59 11.19 4.09 -9.76
CA ASP A 59 12.50 4.61 -10.09
C ASP A 59 12.85 5.83 -9.21
N THR A 60 13.97 6.49 -9.51
CA THR A 60 14.40 7.71 -8.79
C THR A 60 13.44 8.89 -8.93
N ALA A 61 12.62 8.95 -9.98
CA ALA A 61 11.63 10.00 -10.22
C ALA A 61 10.25 9.69 -9.63
N PHE A 62 10.02 8.44 -9.20
CA PHE A 62 8.75 7.97 -8.64
C PHE A 62 8.24 8.85 -7.49
N ARG A 63 9.14 9.29 -6.59
CA ARG A 63 8.79 10.18 -5.47
C ARG A 63 8.35 11.59 -5.88
N VAL A 64 8.59 12.00 -7.12
CA VAL A 64 8.22 13.35 -7.60
C VAL A 64 6.76 13.39 -8.06
N HIS A 65 6.13 12.22 -8.28
CA HIS A 65 4.78 12.09 -8.81
C HIS A 65 3.73 11.66 -7.75
N HIS A 66 4.17 11.32 -6.53
CA HIS A 66 3.34 10.90 -5.39
C HIS A 66 3.53 11.84 -4.20
#